data_AF-A0A849TCM8-F1
#
_entry.id   AF-A0A849TCM8-F1
#
_cell.length_a   1.000
_cell.length_b   1.000
_cell.length_c   1.000
_cell.angle_alpha   90.00
_cell.angle_beta   90.00
_cell.angle_gamma   90.00
#
_symmetry.space_group_name_H-M   'P 1'
#
loop_
_entity.id
_entity.type
_entity.pdbx_description
1 polymer ?
#
loop_
_entity_poly.entity_id
_entity_poly.type
_entity_poly.pdbx_seq_one_letter_code
_entity_poly.pdbx_strand_id
1 'polypeptide(L)'
;MKRILTAAAIATLTATGAFAYGDETIDANRDAQRQRIEQGRYNGELTRREYRDLKAEQAKIDADIARAKADGRITKREYSKIHDEQIGSYRHIKSESSDGQKSFWRRWLYQTRN
;
A
#
# COMPACT_ATOMS: atom_id res chain seq x y z
N MET A 1 -64.15 -19.12 0.28
CA MET A 1 -64.09 -17.64 0.16
C MET A 1 -63.61 -17.05 1.48
N LYS A 2 -62.50 -16.29 1.44
CA LYS A 2 -62.15 -15.07 2.23
C LYS A 2 -60.63 -14.90 2.22
N ARG A 3 -60.16 -13.92 1.43
CA ARG A 3 -58.76 -13.47 1.34
C ARG A 3 -58.55 -12.48 2.49
N ILE A 4 -57.51 -12.68 3.31
CA ILE A 4 -57.09 -11.68 4.29
C ILE A 4 -55.70 -11.21 3.86
N LEU A 5 -55.68 -9.98 3.35
CA LEU A 5 -54.48 -9.22 3.01
C LEU A 5 -53.90 -8.68 4.33
N THR A 6 -52.66 -9.04 4.64
CA THR A 6 -51.87 -8.31 5.65
C THR A 6 -50.55 -7.92 5.02
N ALA A 7 -50.48 -6.65 4.62
CA ALA A 7 -49.24 -5.96 4.33
C ALA A 7 -48.48 -5.76 5.65
N ALA A 8 -47.21 -6.13 5.69
CA ALA A 8 -46.28 -5.70 6.74
C ALA A 8 -44.98 -5.28 6.05
N ALA A 9 -44.58 -4.05 6.33
CA ALA A 9 -43.58 -3.27 5.62
C ALA A 9 -42.19 -3.94 5.59
N ILE A 10 -41.65 -4.10 4.39
CA ILE A 10 -40.21 -4.33 4.21
C ILE A 10 -39.55 -2.97 4.36
N ALA A 11 -39.09 -2.66 5.57
CA ALA A 11 -38.14 -1.58 5.78
C ALA A 11 -36.79 -2.04 5.21
N THR A 12 -36.59 -1.85 3.90
CA THR A 12 -35.26 -1.90 3.31
C THR A 12 -34.48 -0.72 3.87
N LEU A 13 -33.74 -0.95 4.96
CA LEU A 13 -32.57 -0.15 5.29
C LEU A 13 -31.56 -0.36 4.15
N THR A 14 -31.69 0.42 3.08
CA THR A 14 -30.61 0.57 2.12
C THR A 14 -29.48 1.25 2.87
N ALA A 15 -28.51 0.47 3.33
CA ALA A 15 -27.21 0.98 3.70
C ALA A 15 -26.67 1.68 2.46
N THR A 16 -26.76 3.00 2.43
CA THR A 16 -26.09 3.84 1.44
C THR A 16 -24.60 3.57 1.62
N GLY A 17 -24.06 2.69 0.78
CA GLY A 17 -22.63 2.43 0.73
C GLY A 17 -21.93 3.75 0.43
N ALA A 18 -21.27 4.31 1.43
CA ALA A 18 -20.31 5.37 1.20
C ALA A 18 -19.19 4.75 0.37
N PHE A 19 -19.16 5.04 -0.93
CA PHE A 19 -18.05 4.62 -1.79
C PHE A 19 -16.78 5.28 -1.24
N ALA A 20 -15.91 4.49 -0.60
CA ALA A 20 -14.60 4.92 -0.16
C ALA A 20 -13.75 5.24 -1.40
N TYR A 21 -13.65 6.52 -1.72
CA TYR A 21 -13.00 6.98 -2.95
C TYR A 21 -11.51 6.61 -2.94
N GLY A 22 -11.10 5.71 -3.85
CA GLY A 22 -9.69 5.38 -4.09
C GLY A 22 -9.02 4.50 -3.02
N ASP A 23 -9.78 3.94 -2.08
CA ASP A 23 -9.23 3.12 -0.98
C ASP A 23 -8.53 1.85 -1.48
N GLU A 24 -9.19 1.11 -2.38
CA GLU A 24 -8.63 -0.11 -2.99
C GLU A 24 -7.33 0.18 -3.76
N THR A 25 -7.25 1.32 -4.46
CA THR A 25 -6.04 1.71 -5.19
C THR A 25 -4.89 2.06 -4.26
N ILE A 26 -5.16 2.75 -3.15
CA ILE A 26 -4.17 3.05 -2.11
C ILE A 26 -3.61 1.75 -1.53
N ASP A 27 -4.49 0.82 -1.16
CA ASP A 27 -4.08 -0.45 -0.57
C ASP A 27 -3.30 -1.32 -1.56
N ALA A 28 -3.73 -1.41 -2.83
CA ALA A 28 -3.02 -2.15 -3.87
C ALA A 28 -1.61 -1.59 -4.14
N ASN A 29 -1.47 -0.27 -4.22
CA ASN A 29 -0.16 0.37 -4.41
C ASN A 29 0.78 0.11 -3.23
N ARG A 30 0.28 0.21 -2.00
CA ARG A 30 1.05 -0.08 -0.78
C ARG A 30 1.58 -1.51 -0.81
N ASP A 31 0.73 -2.48 -1.12
CA ASP A 31 1.10 -3.88 -1.08
C ASP A 31 2.09 -4.23 -2.19
N ALA A 32 1.93 -3.66 -3.38
CA ALA A 32 2.91 -3.80 -4.47
C ALA A 32 4.29 -3.21 -4.09
N GLN A 33 4.32 -2.05 -3.44
CA GLN A 33 5.57 -1.43 -2.99
C GLN A 33 6.27 -2.25 -1.91
N ARG A 34 5.53 -2.75 -0.92
CA ARG A 34 6.06 -3.68 0.09
C ARG A 34 6.63 -4.93 -0.54
N GLN A 35 5.91 -5.54 -1.49
CA GLN A 35 6.39 -6.72 -2.20
C GLN A 35 7.72 -6.45 -2.92
N ARG A 36 7.85 -5.29 -3.58
CA ARG A 36 9.10 -4.91 -4.25
C ARG A 36 10.27 -4.74 -3.29
N ILE A 37 10.04 -4.17 -2.11
CA ILE A 37 11.05 -4.01 -1.05
C ILE A 37 11.50 -5.40 -0.53
N GLU A 38 10.57 -6.32 -0.27
CA GLU A 38 10.91 -7.66 0.20
C GLU A 38 11.65 -8.47 -0.88
N GLN A 39 11.22 -8.38 -2.14
CA GLN A 39 11.92 -8.98 -3.27
C GLN A 39 13.34 -8.42 -3.41
N GLY A 40 13.49 -7.10 -3.35
CA GLY A 40 14.77 -6.41 -3.44
C GLY A 40 15.76 -6.83 -2.35
N ARG A 41 15.26 -7.11 -1.14
CA ARG A 41 16.09 -7.71 -0.08
C ARG A 41 16.48 -9.15 -0.39
N TYR A 42 15.54 -9.95 -0.89
CA TYR A 42 15.76 -11.37 -1.15
C TYR A 42 16.74 -11.61 -2.31
N ASN A 43 16.61 -10.87 -3.40
CA ASN A 43 17.47 -10.99 -4.59
C ASN A 43 18.79 -10.19 -4.45
N GLY A 44 18.96 -9.43 -3.37
CA GLY A 44 20.14 -8.61 -3.11
C GLY A 44 20.23 -7.35 -3.97
N GLU A 45 19.13 -6.86 -4.52
CA GLU A 45 19.02 -5.53 -5.12
C GLU A 45 19.07 -4.42 -4.06
N LEU A 46 18.65 -4.71 -2.82
CA LEU A 46 18.69 -3.79 -1.69
C LEU A 46 19.69 -4.24 -0.62
N THR A 47 20.47 -3.30 -0.11
CA THR A 47 21.27 -3.51 1.09
C THR A 47 20.40 -3.52 2.34
N ARG A 48 20.93 -4.03 3.45
CA ARG A 48 20.23 -3.99 4.75
C ARG A 48 19.84 -2.57 5.18
N ARG A 49 20.66 -1.58 4.84
CA ARG A 49 20.41 -0.17 5.17
C ARG A 49 19.27 0.38 4.32
N GLU A 50 19.34 0.23 3.00
CA GLU A 50 18.31 0.68 2.07
C GLU A 50 16.96 0.00 2.36
N TYR A 51 16.97 -1.32 2.60
CA TYR A 51 15.78 -2.05 3.03
C TYR A 51 15.16 -1.44 4.29
N ARG A 52 15.96 -1.17 5.33
CA ARG A 52 15.46 -0.57 6.58
C ARG A 52 14.89 0.82 6.34
N ASP A 53 15.59 1.64 5.55
CA ASP A 53 15.21 3.02 5.29
C ASP A 53 13.89 3.07 4.47
N LEU A 54 13.73 2.18 3.47
CA LEU A 54 12.48 2.00 2.72
C LEU A 54 11.33 1.45 3.57
N LYS A 55 11.60 0.53 4.50
CA LYS A 55 10.57 0.04 5.45
C LYS A 55 10.10 1.13 6.40
N ALA A 56 10.98 2.03 6.84
CA ALA A 56 10.62 3.16 7.67
C ALA A 56 9.74 4.16 6.91
N GLU A 57 10.04 4.42 5.64
CA GLU A 57 9.19 5.23 4.77
C GLU A 57 7.80 4.63 4.58
N GLN A 58 7.72 3.32 4.30
CA GLN A 58 6.43 2.62 4.19
C GLN A 58 5.62 2.67 5.48
N ALA A 59 6.27 2.52 6.64
CA ALA A 59 5.59 2.64 7.93
C ALA A 59 4.98 4.04 8.16
N LYS A 60 5.62 5.09 7.63
CA LYS A 60 5.07 6.45 7.65
C LYS A 60 3.83 6.57 6.75
N ILE A 61 3.89 6.04 5.54
CA ILE A 61 2.74 6.02 4.61
C ILE A 61 1.58 5.24 5.22
N ASP A 62 1.85 4.11 5.87
CA ASP A 62 0.85 3.32 6.58
C ASP A 62 0.14 4.11 7.69
N ALA A 63 0.90 4.90 8.46
CA ALA A 63 0.34 5.76 9.49
C ALA A 63 -0.55 6.87 8.89
N ASP A 64 -0.17 7.43 7.74
CA ASP A 64 -0.95 8.45 7.05
C ASP A 64 -2.23 7.87 6.43
N ILE A 65 -2.17 6.65 5.87
CA ILE A 65 -3.35 5.90 5.43
C ILE A 65 -4.28 5.60 6.61
N ALA A 66 -3.74 5.09 7.73
CA ALA A 66 -4.54 4.80 8.91
C ALA A 66 -5.23 6.05 9.47
N ARG A 67 -4.54 7.20 9.45
CA ARG A 67 -5.13 8.49 9.86
C ARG A 67 -6.24 8.92 8.91
N ALA A 68 -6.06 8.77 7.60
CA ALA A 68 -7.09 9.10 6.60
C ALA A 68 -8.29 8.13 6.63
N LYS A 69 -8.11 6.90 7.13
CA LYS A 69 -9.21 5.93 7.33
C LYS A 69 -9.93 6.11 8.67
N ALA A 70 -9.40 6.92 9.60
CA ALA A 70 -9.89 7.00 10.98
C ALA A 70 -11.32 7.57 11.09
N ASP A 71 -11.71 8.45 10.18
CA ASP A 71 -13.06 9.04 10.10
C ASP A 71 -14.03 8.20 9.23
N GLY A 72 -13.58 7.03 8.77
CA GLY A 72 -14.33 6.08 7.97
C GLY A 72 -14.38 6.38 6.47
N ARG A 73 -13.71 7.43 5.98
CA ARG A 73 -13.69 7.74 4.53
C ARG A 73 -12.47 8.58 4.14
N ILE A 74 -11.82 8.18 3.05
CA ILE A 74 -10.74 8.98 2.48
C ILE A 74 -11.33 10.11 1.61
N THR A 75 -11.03 11.36 1.94
CA THR A 75 -11.39 12.50 1.09
C THR A 75 -10.49 12.59 -0.13
N LYS A 76 -10.94 13.29 -1.18
CA LYS A 76 -10.12 13.52 -2.39
C LYS A 76 -8.76 14.19 -2.10
N ARG A 77 -8.71 15.06 -1.08
CA ARG A 77 -7.47 15.75 -0.68
C ARG A 77 -6.49 14.78 -0.01
N GLU A 78 -6.99 13.94 0.89
CA GLU A 78 -6.18 12.90 1.55
C GLU A 78 -5.71 11.85 0.54
N TYR A 79 -6.59 11.44 -0.36
CA TYR A 79 -6.23 10.55 -1.46
C TYR A 79 -5.07 11.14 -2.28
N SER A 80 -5.15 12.41 -2.69
CA SER A 80 -4.07 13.06 -3.45
C SER A 80 -2.76 13.09 -2.68
N LYS A 81 -2.79 13.44 -1.39
CA LYS A 81 -1.60 13.47 -0.53
C LYS A 81 -0.94 12.08 -0.42
N ILE A 82 -1.74 11.06 -0.11
CA ILE A 82 -1.26 9.67 0.02
C ILE A 82 -0.74 9.17 -1.34
N HIS A 83 -1.42 9.51 -2.43
CA HIS A 83 -1.01 9.13 -3.77
C HIS A 83 0.35 9.76 -4.15
N ASP A 84 0.55 11.04 -3.85
CA ASP A 84 1.83 11.72 -4.08
C ASP A 84 2.96 11.11 -3.25
N GLU A 85 2.68 10.75 -1.99
CA GLU A 85 3.62 10.03 -1.12
C GLU A 85 3.96 8.64 -1.68
N GLN A 86 2.97 7.89 -2.15
CA GLN A 86 3.18 6.60 -2.81
C GLN A 86 4.00 6.73 -4.10
N ILE A 87 3.79 7.77 -4.91
CA ILE A 87 4.60 8.04 -6.10
C ILE A 87 6.06 8.35 -5.71
N GLY A 88 6.26 9.16 -4.66
CA GLY A 88 7.57 9.45 -4.10
C GLY A 88 8.30 8.18 -3.68
N SER A 89 7.63 7.34 -2.89
CA SER A 89 8.19 6.07 -2.42
C SER A 89 8.49 5.11 -3.57
N TYR A 90 7.60 5.03 -4.56
CA TYR A 90 7.85 4.21 -5.76
C TYR A 90 9.14 4.62 -6.50
N ARG A 91 9.36 5.93 -6.66
CA ARG A 91 10.59 6.45 -7.28
C ARG A 91 11.82 6.12 -6.44
N HIS A 92 11.72 6.25 -5.12
CA HIS A 92 12.80 5.91 -4.20
C HIS A 92 13.14 4.42 -4.25
N ILE A 93 12.15 3.52 -4.14
CA ILE A 93 12.32 2.07 -4.31
C ILE A 93 13.00 1.75 -5.63
N LYS A 94 12.56 2.38 -6.73
CA LYS A 94 13.16 2.17 -8.06
C LYS A 94 14.62 2.65 -8.11
N SER A 95 14.93 3.79 -7.51
CA SER A 95 16.29 4.32 -7.43
C SER A 95 17.21 3.36 -6.67
N GLU A 96 16.81 2.93 -5.48
CA GLU A 96 17.60 2.02 -4.64
C GLU A 96 17.76 0.64 -5.29
N SER A 97 16.71 0.11 -5.94
CA SER A 97 16.77 -1.19 -6.62
C SER A 97 17.55 -1.14 -7.95
N SER A 98 17.60 0.02 -8.62
CA SER A 98 18.19 0.19 -9.94
C SER A 98 19.66 0.60 -9.92
N ASP A 99 20.26 0.87 -8.75
CA ASP A 99 21.72 1.07 -8.60
C ASP A 99 22.51 -0.25 -8.78
N GLY A 100 22.05 -1.07 -9.73
CA GLY A 100 22.52 -2.41 -10.09
C GLY A 100 23.97 -2.47 -10.56
N GLN A 101 24.66 -1.34 -10.70
CA GLN A 101 26.12 -1.34 -10.84
C GLN A 101 26.82 -1.84 -9.56
N LYS A 102 26.20 -1.70 -8.37
CA LYS A 102 26.78 -2.19 -7.10
C LYS A 102 26.50 -3.68 -6.84
N SER A 103 25.41 -4.23 -7.38
CA SER A 103 24.96 -5.60 -7.08
C SER A 103 25.89 -6.67 -7.66
N PHE A 104 26.37 -6.50 -8.91
CA PHE A 104 27.25 -7.47 -9.55
C PHE A 104 28.56 -7.68 -8.77
N TRP A 105 29.26 -6.59 -8.43
CA TRP A 105 30.53 -6.64 -7.69
C TRP A 105 30.36 -7.10 -6.23
N ARG A 106 29.23 -6.77 -5.59
CA ARG A 106 28.97 -7.19 -4.20
C ARG A 106 28.54 -8.65 -4.08
N ARG A 107 27.74 -9.17 -5.02
CA ARG A 107 27.35 -10.58 -5.05
C ARG A 107 28.58 -11.49 -5.12
N TRP A 108 29.59 -11.10 -5.90
CA TRP A 108 30.86 -11.83 -5.98
C TRP A 108 31.66 -11.79 -4.66
N LEU A 109 31.72 -10.64 -3.98
CA LEU A 109 32.53 -10.47 -2.75
C LEU A 109 31.92 -11.07 -1.47
N TYR A 110 30.60 -11.32 -1.43
CA TYR A 110 29.96 -11.94 -0.26
C TYR A 110 29.86 -13.48 -0.36
N GLN A 111 30.10 -14.07 -1.55
CA GLN A 111 29.99 -15.51 -1.75
C GLN A 111 31.29 -16.28 -1.43
N THR A 112 32.40 -15.59 -1.17
CA THR A 112 33.73 -16.20 -0.93
C THR A 112 34.20 -16.15 0.53
N ARG A 113 33.34 -15.80 1.48
CA ARG A 113 33.61 -15.93 2.92
C ARG A 113 32.66 -16.95 3.55
N ASN A 114 32.89 -18.21 3.24
CA ASN A 114 32.59 -19.33 4.12
C ASN A 114 33.75 -20.31 4.07
#